data_AF-A0A919UB80-F1
#
_entry.id   AF-A0A919UB80-F1
#
_cell.length_a   1.000
_cell.length_b   1.000
_cell.length_c   1.000
_cell.angle_alpha   90.00
_cell.angle_beta   90.00
_cell.angle_gamma   90.00
#
_symmetry.space_group_name_H-M   'P 1'
#
loop_
_entity.id
_entity.type
_entity.pdbx_description
1 polymer ?
#
loop_
_entity_poly.entity_id
_entity_poly.type
_entity_poly.pdbx_seq_one_letter_code
_entity_poly.pdbx_strand_id
1 'polypeptide(L)'
;MRRALIPLLLLAFVVLPAPAAHAATAICALYCDTRDPSLARQETFPVPTVTVNGRRLVLHVSDVDGMAWGSIDAGVLGDSVWLDRSFDGGASWEGLLGKASIPGSWTGTRTLMYNTGDPSHHRRGVIRACGDARGIACTAWSHLPLCAPTCDGAAGGTDAEAVRTVGLNGRTFGLHLDAAGMAWGTVSGGRAGDEIWLDRSWDAGATWPGGSSLGRTTATRTARYNTADPTSLLYGGAVRACGRAVEGQNGACTAWARPSSNRAAAMADALMYSYDPYTAWWPSSWWNSAVALRTVIDYVSRTGDTRHLWAVRRTFDVNRVAFPAGARSSDPIDGHFISRSIDDSAWWGLTWVAAYDLTGDRAYLDEAVTIASYVNGFWDTSTCGGGVWWDRERTYKNAVTIGLYVRLTAALHNRLPGESTWLQRAVTGWNWFTASGMINASGLVNDGLTTGCANNGQTVWSYNQGLAIGAATELYRATGTATYLDRARSLGTSALASPLVRSGVLTESCDVGSSSCDDNAKQFKGIFMGYLAEAGAQFQSFRAVQANSVWGVRDSLNRVGSRWASSSPSDWRTQASALSCVLTG
;
A
#
# COMPACT_ATOMS: atom_id res chain seq x y z
N MET A 1 -16.05 -68.91 -44.06
CA MET A 1 -14.93 -68.64 -43.14
C MET A 1 -13.91 -67.74 -43.83
N ARG A 2 -13.93 -66.42 -43.58
CA ARG A 2 -12.87 -65.47 -43.97
C ARG A 2 -12.41 -64.79 -42.69
N ARG A 3 -11.13 -64.99 -42.32
CA ARG A 3 -10.51 -64.41 -41.12
C ARG A 3 -10.14 -62.96 -41.40
N ALA A 4 -10.68 -62.04 -40.61
CA ALA A 4 -10.30 -60.63 -40.59
C ALA A 4 -9.05 -60.45 -39.72
N LEU A 5 -8.04 -59.74 -40.22
CA LEU A 5 -6.88 -59.26 -39.47
C LEU A 5 -7.23 -57.93 -38.80
N ILE A 6 -7.11 -57.87 -37.47
CA ILE A 6 -7.25 -56.66 -36.65
C ILE A 6 -5.87 -56.01 -36.55
N PRO A 7 -5.69 -54.71 -36.87
CA PRO A 7 -4.44 -54.01 -36.64
C PRO A 7 -4.35 -53.58 -35.17
N LEU A 8 -3.23 -53.92 -34.55
CA LEU A 8 -2.88 -53.54 -33.17
C LEU A 8 -2.45 -52.06 -33.17
N LEU A 9 -3.26 -51.16 -32.61
CA LEU A 9 -2.87 -49.77 -32.37
C LEU A 9 -1.89 -49.73 -31.19
N LEU A 10 -0.62 -49.40 -31.45
CA LEU A 10 0.32 -49.00 -30.41
C LEU A 10 -0.07 -47.60 -29.89
N LEU A 11 -0.51 -47.50 -28.63
CA LEU A 11 -0.53 -46.23 -27.91
C LEU A 11 0.91 -45.80 -27.61
N ALA A 12 1.40 -44.81 -28.35
CA ALA A 12 2.60 -44.07 -27.97
C ALA A 12 2.24 -43.17 -26.78
N PHE A 13 2.76 -43.50 -25.59
CA PHE A 13 2.77 -42.57 -24.46
C PHE A 13 3.67 -41.39 -24.83
N VAL A 14 3.07 -40.23 -25.12
CA VAL A 14 3.79 -38.96 -25.18
C VAL A 14 4.23 -38.64 -23.76
N VAL A 15 5.50 -38.92 -23.44
CA VAL A 15 6.14 -38.40 -22.24
C VAL A 15 6.29 -36.89 -22.46
N LEU A 16 5.41 -36.11 -21.84
CA LEU A 16 5.59 -34.66 -21.77
C LEU A 16 6.93 -34.40 -21.06
N PRO A 17 7.80 -33.53 -21.59
CA PRO A 17 9.06 -33.20 -20.94
C PRO A 17 8.77 -32.64 -19.54
N ALA A 18 9.54 -33.10 -18.55
CA ALA A 18 9.48 -32.55 -17.20
C ALA A 18 9.74 -31.04 -17.28
N PRO A 19 8.94 -30.20 -16.60
CA PRO A 19 9.15 -28.75 -16.60
C PRO A 19 10.55 -28.43 -16.08
N ALA A 20 11.24 -27.53 -16.78
CA ALA A 20 12.63 -27.19 -16.54
C ALA A 20 12.75 -26.12 -15.44
N ALA A 21 13.67 -26.35 -14.48
CA ALA A 21 14.09 -25.34 -13.53
C ALA A 21 14.88 -24.24 -14.25
N HIS A 22 14.57 -22.97 -13.94
CA HIS A 22 15.33 -21.82 -14.43
C HIS A 22 16.12 -21.17 -13.28
N ALA A 23 17.20 -20.46 -13.62
CA ALA A 23 18.06 -19.80 -12.63
C ALA A 23 17.28 -18.71 -11.88
N ALA A 24 17.35 -18.75 -10.55
CA ALA A 24 16.58 -17.84 -9.71
C ALA A 24 17.21 -16.45 -9.61
N THR A 25 16.35 -15.44 -9.59
CA THR A 25 16.75 -14.07 -9.20
C THR A 25 16.55 -13.91 -7.70
N ALA A 26 17.51 -13.28 -7.01
CA ALA A 26 17.39 -13.02 -5.58
C ALA A 26 16.23 -12.05 -5.32
N ILE A 27 15.37 -12.40 -4.37
CA ILE A 27 14.20 -11.59 -4.00
C ILE A 27 14.45 -10.93 -2.66
N CYS A 28 14.04 -9.67 -2.55
CA CYS A 28 14.01 -8.94 -1.28
C CYS A 28 12.60 -8.39 -1.05
N ALA A 29 11.93 -8.92 -0.03
CA ALA A 29 10.67 -8.39 0.50
C ALA A 29 10.94 -7.75 1.87
N LEU A 30 10.44 -8.29 2.98
CA LEU A 30 10.85 -7.81 4.32
C LEU A 30 12.34 -8.05 4.58
N TYR A 31 12.84 -9.17 4.07
CA TYR A 31 14.25 -9.54 4.07
C TYR A 31 14.64 -10.08 2.68
N CYS A 32 15.93 -10.04 2.38
CA CYS A 32 16.45 -10.70 1.18
C CYS A 32 16.54 -12.21 1.37
N ASP A 33 16.42 -12.93 0.26
CA ASP A 33 16.82 -14.34 0.14
C ASP A 33 18.21 -14.54 0.75
N THR A 34 18.49 -15.77 1.20
CA THR A 34 19.73 -16.18 1.89
C THR A 34 19.87 -15.72 3.34
N ARG A 35 18.76 -15.37 4.01
CA ARG A 35 18.75 -15.08 5.46
C ARG A 35 19.01 -16.34 6.29
N ASP A 36 19.73 -16.21 7.41
CA ASP A 36 19.94 -17.32 8.34
C ASP A 36 18.62 -17.72 9.03
N PRO A 37 18.20 -19.01 8.97
CA PRO A 37 17.04 -19.52 9.69
C PRO A 37 17.06 -19.30 11.20
N SER A 38 18.22 -19.08 11.83
CA SER A 38 18.30 -18.72 13.26
C SER A 38 17.63 -17.39 13.60
N LEU A 39 17.40 -16.53 12.59
CA LEU A 39 16.78 -15.22 12.72
C LEU A 39 15.28 -15.22 12.38
N ALA A 40 14.68 -16.39 12.16
CA ALA A 40 13.25 -16.53 11.91
C ALA A 40 12.46 -16.11 13.15
N ARG A 41 11.45 -15.26 12.97
CA ARG A 41 10.57 -14.81 14.07
C ARG A 41 9.46 -15.82 14.39
N GLN A 42 9.24 -16.79 13.50
CA GLN A 42 8.27 -17.86 13.65
C GLN A 42 8.75 -19.09 12.88
N GLU A 43 8.34 -20.26 13.33
CA GLU A 43 8.54 -21.52 12.61
C GLU A 43 7.22 -22.29 12.60
N THR A 44 6.71 -22.57 11.40
CA THR A 44 5.51 -23.37 11.15
C THR A 44 5.81 -24.47 10.13
N PHE A 45 4.93 -25.47 10.08
CA PHE A 45 5.04 -26.64 9.22
C PHE A 45 3.74 -26.79 8.40
N PRO A 46 3.54 -25.96 7.36
CA PRO A 46 2.25 -25.88 6.67
C PRO A 46 1.93 -27.10 5.80
N VAL A 47 2.89 -28.01 5.63
CA VAL A 47 2.75 -29.25 4.86
C VAL A 47 3.35 -30.44 5.62
N PRO A 48 2.86 -31.67 5.42
CA PRO A 48 3.42 -32.85 6.06
C PRO A 48 4.89 -33.08 5.69
N THR A 49 5.64 -33.60 6.65
CA THR A 49 6.98 -34.14 6.45
C THR A 49 6.97 -35.25 5.39
N VAL A 50 7.98 -35.28 4.52
CA VAL A 50 8.20 -36.37 3.56
C VAL A 50 9.32 -37.27 4.05
N THR A 51 9.09 -38.58 4.03
CA THR A 51 10.14 -39.57 4.32
C THR A 51 10.58 -40.23 3.03
N VAL A 52 11.86 -40.10 2.69
CA VAL A 52 12.46 -40.71 1.49
C VAL A 52 13.64 -41.57 1.92
N ASN A 53 13.56 -42.89 1.65
CA ASN A 53 14.58 -43.85 2.07
C ASN A 53 14.92 -43.78 3.57
N GLY A 54 13.99 -43.39 4.45
CA GLY A 54 14.24 -43.22 5.89
C GLY A 54 14.85 -41.86 6.29
N ARG A 55 15.05 -40.94 5.34
CA ARG A 55 15.46 -39.55 5.58
C ARG A 55 14.22 -38.69 5.70
N ARG A 56 14.26 -37.71 6.59
CA ARG A 56 13.14 -36.84 6.90
C ARG A 56 13.34 -35.48 6.23
N LEU A 57 12.52 -35.17 5.24
CA LEU A 57 12.50 -33.88 4.54
C LEU A 57 11.37 -33.00 5.09
N VAL A 58 11.71 -31.80 5.53
CA VAL A 58 10.78 -30.86 6.19
C VAL A 58 10.86 -29.50 5.51
N LEU A 59 9.69 -28.91 5.22
CA LEU A 59 9.56 -27.50 4.88
C LEU A 59 9.19 -26.73 6.15
N HIS A 60 9.97 -25.69 6.42
CA HIS A 60 9.77 -24.77 7.53
C HIS A 60 9.38 -23.40 6.95
N VAL A 61 8.38 -22.74 7.55
CA VAL A 61 7.88 -21.45 7.08
C VAL A 61 7.78 -20.46 8.24
N SER A 62 8.17 -19.21 7.99
CA SER A 62 7.91 -18.05 8.85
C SER A 62 6.99 -17.10 8.10
N ASP A 63 5.68 -17.21 8.35
CA ASP A 63 4.68 -16.37 7.67
C ASP A 63 4.87 -14.89 8.01
N VAL A 64 5.27 -14.59 9.26
CA VAL A 64 5.58 -13.21 9.70
C VAL A 64 6.79 -12.61 8.99
N ASP A 65 7.73 -13.44 8.52
CA ASP A 65 8.90 -12.99 7.74
C ASP A 65 8.65 -13.06 6.23
N GLY A 66 7.62 -13.80 5.78
CA GLY A 66 7.37 -14.09 4.37
C GLY A 66 8.44 -15.02 3.77
N MET A 67 9.03 -15.91 4.57
CA MET A 67 10.20 -16.71 4.17
C MET A 67 10.09 -18.17 4.60
N ALA A 68 10.82 -19.06 3.94
CA ALA A 68 10.87 -20.49 4.24
C ALA A 68 12.26 -21.09 4.08
N TRP A 69 12.52 -22.23 4.73
CA TRP A 69 13.73 -23.04 4.56
C TRP A 69 13.42 -24.53 4.58
N GLY A 70 14.30 -25.33 3.99
CA GLY A 70 14.18 -26.79 3.95
C GLY A 70 15.20 -27.45 4.87
N SER A 71 14.83 -28.54 5.53
CA SER A 71 15.80 -29.42 6.22
C SER A 71 15.68 -30.85 5.75
N ILE A 72 16.81 -31.55 5.78
CA ILE A 72 16.88 -33.01 5.67
C ILE A 72 17.56 -33.56 6.93
N ASP A 73 16.90 -34.50 7.60
CA ASP A 73 17.36 -35.14 8.82
C ASP A 73 17.43 -36.67 8.66
N ALA A 74 18.13 -37.34 9.58
CA ALA A 74 18.44 -38.78 9.51
C ALA A 74 19.13 -39.20 8.20
N GLY A 75 19.88 -38.26 7.61
CA GLY A 75 20.61 -38.48 6.37
C GLY A 75 22.05 -38.92 6.60
N VAL A 76 22.74 -39.15 5.49
CA VAL A 76 24.16 -39.50 5.45
C VAL A 76 24.92 -38.51 4.58
N LEU A 77 26.26 -38.59 4.62
CA LEU A 77 27.15 -37.77 3.79
C LEU A 77 26.67 -37.72 2.33
N GLY A 78 26.45 -36.51 1.82
CA GLY A 78 26.05 -36.26 0.44
C GLY A 78 24.53 -36.15 0.22
N ASP A 79 23.68 -36.65 1.13
CA ASP A 79 22.24 -36.38 1.08
C ASP A 79 22.03 -34.85 1.07
N SER A 80 21.11 -34.35 0.24
CA SER A 80 20.96 -32.91 0.01
C SER A 80 19.52 -32.43 0.12
N VAL A 81 19.36 -31.15 0.45
CA VAL A 81 18.08 -30.43 0.52
C VAL A 81 18.19 -29.09 -0.20
N TRP A 82 17.13 -28.66 -0.86
CA TRP A 82 16.95 -27.35 -1.47
C TRP A 82 15.48 -26.93 -1.41
N LEU A 83 15.18 -25.70 -1.82
CA LEU A 83 13.81 -25.26 -2.06
C LEU A 83 13.53 -25.11 -3.55
N ASP A 84 12.30 -25.45 -3.93
CA ASP A 84 11.71 -25.02 -5.20
C ASP A 84 10.68 -23.93 -4.89
N ARG A 85 10.69 -22.83 -5.66
CA ARG A 85 9.72 -21.72 -5.56
C ARG A 85 8.98 -21.54 -6.88
N SER A 86 7.66 -21.39 -6.81
CA SER A 86 6.80 -21.22 -7.99
C SER A 86 5.91 -20.00 -7.85
N PHE A 87 5.70 -19.28 -8.96
CA PHE A 87 4.77 -18.16 -9.06
C PHE A 87 3.51 -18.49 -9.87
N ASP A 88 3.33 -19.75 -10.26
CA ASP A 88 2.21 -20.22 -11.09
C ASP A 88 1.46 -21.41 -10.48
N GLY A 89 1.57 -21.59 -9.17
CA GLY A 89 0.90 -22.67 -8.43
C GLY A 89 1.57 -24.04 -8.57
N GLY A 90 2.84 -24.06 -9.00
CA GLY A 90 3.66 -25.27 -9.11
C GLY A 90 3.73 -25.87 -10.52
N ALA A 91 3.21 -25.18 -11.55
CA ALA A 91 3.31 -25.63 -12.94
C ALA A 91 4.75 -25.46 -13.48
N SER A 92 5.41 -24.37 -13.10
CA SER A 92 6.84 -24.14 -13.26
C SER A 92 7.45 -23.62 -11.97
N TRP A 93 8.77 -23.75 -11.82
CA TRP A 93 9.46 -23.29 -10.62
C TRP A 93 10.91 -22.91 -10.90
N GLU A 94 11.46 -22.11 -10.00
CA GLU A 94 12.89 -21.90 -9.85
C GLU A 94 13.43 -22.78 -8.71
N GLY A 95 14.65 -23.29 -8.92
CA GLY A 95 15.36 -24.22 -8.03
C GLY A 95 16.78 -24.44 -8.58
N LEU A 96 17.74 -25.02 -7.86
CA LEU A 96 17.75 -25.63 -6.52
C LEU A 96 18.12 -24.55 -5.47
N LEU A 97 17.12 -23.82 -4.93
CA LEU A 97 17.40 -22.68 -4.06
C LEU A 97 18.10 -23.13 -2.77
N GLY A 98 19.28 -22.56 -2.50
CA GLY A 98 20.02 -22.78 -1.27
C GLY A 98 20.45 -24.22 -1.03
N LYS A 99 20.67 -24.99 -2.11
CA LYS A 99 21.04 -26.40 -2.01
C LYS A 99 22.18 -26.60 -1.01
N ALA A 100 21.92 -27.43 0.00
CA ALA A 100 22.86 -27.81 1.03
C ALA A 100 22.97 -29.35 1.07
N SER A 101 24.18 -29.85 1.26
CA SER A 101 24.47 -31.28 1.43
C SER A 101 24.97 -31.54 2.85
N ILE A 102 24.62 -32.70 3.41
CA ILE A 102 25.10 -33.12 4.73
C ILE A 102 26.63 -33.30 4.67
N PRO A 103 27.40 -32.54 5.48
CA PRO A 103 28.85 -32.64 5.49
C PRO A 103 29.36 -33.65 6.54
N GLY A 104 30.49 -34.29 6.23
CA GLY A 104 31.23 -35.12 7.20
C GLY A 104 30.37 -36.14 7.94
N SER A 105 30.39 -36.09 9.27
CA SER A 105 29.69 -37.00 10.17
C SER A 105 28.31 -36.51 10.63
N TRP A 106 27.77 -35.44 10.03
CA TRP A 106 26.48 -34.90 10.42
C TRP A 106 25.35 -35.81 9.93
N THR A 107 24.20 -35.75 10.59
CA THR A 107 23.01 -36.54 10.23
C THR A 107 21.88 -35.68 9.68
N GLY A 108 22.13 -34.39 9.49
CA GLY A 108 21.17 -33.46 8.90
C GLY A 108 21.81 -32.16 8.45
N THR A 109 21.10 -31.44 7.59
CA THR A 109 21.46 -30.11 7.11
C THR A 109 20.21 -29.32 6.74
N ARG A 110 20.37 -28.01 6.51
CA ARG A 110 19.28 -27.12 6.10
C ARG A 110 19.73 -26.09 5.09
N THR A 111 18.78 -25.57 4.31
CA THR A 111 19.00 -24.40 3.45
C THR A 111 19.05 -23.11 4.29
N LEU A 112 19.47 -22.01 3.66
CA LEU A 112 19.11 -20.67 4.14
C LEU A 112 17.62 -20.39 3.90
N MET A 113 17.12 -19.26 4.40
CA MET A 113 15.75 -18.82 4.16
C MET A 113 15.61 -18.12 2.80
N TYR A 114 14.50 -18.40 2.11
CA TYR A 114 14.13 -17.76 0.84
C TYR A 114 12.70 -17.23 0.94
N ASN A 115 12.43 -16.09 0.29
CA ASN A 115 11.10 -15.48 0.26
C ASN A 115 10.08 -16.42 -0.38
N THR A 116 8.89 -16.51 0.20
CA THR A 116 7.79 -17.34 -0.31
C THR A 116 7.05 -16.68 -1.48
N GLY A 117 7.15 -15.36 -1.62
CA GLY A 117 6.59 -14.55 -2.70
C GLY A 117 7.44 -13.31 -3.00
N ASP A 118 6.97 -12.47 -3.92
CA ASP A 118 7.64 -11.24 -4.33
C ASP A 118 6.65 -10.09 -4.45
N PRO A 119 6.23 -9.49 -3.31
CA PRO A 119 5.27 -8.41 -3.28
C PRO A 119 5.74 -7.15 -4.04
N SER A 120 7.03 -6.87 -4.09
CA SER A 120 7.58 -5.69 -4.78
C SER A 120 7.38 -5.76 -6.30
N HIS A 121 7.20 -6.96 -6.87
CA HIS A 121 6.83 -7.17 -8.27
C HIS A 121 5.45 -7.82 -8.44
N HIS A 122 4.62 -7.77 -7.39
CA HIS A 122 3.26 -8.30 -7.40
C HIS A 122 3.15 -9.79 -7.77
N ARG A 123 4.10 -10.62 -7.33
CA ARG A 123 4.08 -12.06 -7.59
C ARG A 123 3.77 -12.84 -6.32
N ARG A 124 2.61 -13.49 -6.29
CA ARG A 124 2.30 -14.49 -5.26
C ARG A 124 3.09 -15.76 -5.54
N GLY A 125 3.82 -16.27 -4.55
CA GLY A 125 4.55 -17.51 -4.69
C GLY A 125 4.00 -18.63 -3.80
N VAL A 126 4.44 -19.85 -4.11
CA VAL A 126 4.35 -21.05 -3.28
C VAL A 126 5.72 -21.71 -3.24
N ILE A 127 6.05 -22.37 -2.14
CA ILE A 127 7.38 -22.94 -1.94
C ILE A 127 7.27 -24.37 -1.40
N ARG A 128 8.24 -25.22 -1.73
CA ARG A 128 8.35 -26.57 -1.20
C ARG A 128 9.80 -26.92 -0.92
N ALA A 129 10.02 -27.84 0.02
CA ALA A 129 11.33 -28.42 0.25
C ALA A 129 11.48 -29.67 -0.61
N CYS A 130 12.63 -29.82 -1.24
CA CYS A 130 13.01 -30.99 -2.02
C CYS A 130 14.36 -31.50 -1.51
N GLY A 131 14.59 -32.81 -1.62
CA GLY A 131 15.86 -33.40 -1.25
C GLY A 131 16.19 -34.60 -2.10
N ASP A 132 17.49 -34.86 -2.23
CA ASP A 132 18.02 -36.07 -2.84
C ASP A 132 18.66 -36.91 -1.73
N ALA A 133 18.04 -38.06 -1.47
CA ALA A 133 18.51 -39.06 -0.52
C ALA A 133 18.54 -40.43 -1.19
N ARG A 134 19.26 -40.51 -2.34
CA ARG A 134 19.24 -41.65 -3.28
C ARG A 134 17.90 -41.75 -4.01
N GLY A 135 17.41 -40.58 -4.44
CA GLY A 135 16.08 -40.39 -4.99
C GLY A 135 15.57 -39.02 -4.60
N ILE A 136 15.05 -38.28 -5.58
CA ILE A 136 14.49 -36.95 -5.36
C ILE A 136 13.07 -37.10 -4.83
N ALA A 137 12.79 -36.47 -3.70
CA ALA A 137 11.46 -36.31 -3.15
C ALA A 137 11.23 -34.87 -2.71
N CYS A 138 9.98 -34.41 -2.74
CA CYS A 138 9.61 -33.06 -2.33
C CYS A 138 8.37 -33.08 -1.44
N THR A 139 8.28 -32.13 -0.51
CA THR A 139 7.04 -31.82 0.20
C THR A 139 5.98 -31.32 -0.77
N ALA A 140 4.72 -31.29 -0.31
CA ALA A 140 3.70 -30.50 -1.01
C ALA A 140 4.11 -29.02 -1.05
N TRP A 141 3.55 -28.27 -2.01
CA TRP A 141 3.62 -26.82 -2.07
C TRP A 141 2.85 -26.21 -0.89
N SER A 142 3.44 -25.21 -0.22
CA SER A 142 2.76 -24.47 0.84
C SER A 142 1.66 -23.55 0.29
N HIS A 143 0.64 -23.29 1.12
CA HIS A 143 -0.44 -22.31 0.87
C HIS A 143 -1.22 -22.45 -0.46
N LEU A 144 -1.49 -23.68 -0.93
CA LEU A 144 -2.29 -23.96 -2.14
C LEU A 144 -3.78 -24.25 -1.92
N PRO A 145 -4.33 -23.98 -0.73
CA PRO A 145 -5.41 -22.99 -0.78
C PRO A 145 -4.97 -21.70 -0.10
N LEU A 146 -5.24 -20.57 -0.76
CA LEU A 146 -5.09 -19.27 -0.12
C LEU A 146 -6.15 -19.14 0.97
N CYS A 147 -5.70 -18.92 2.20
CA CYS A 147 -6.55 -18.74 3.36
C CYS A 147 -6.20 -17.40 4.02
N ALA A 148 -7.14 -16.46 3.99
CA ALA A 148 -7.07 -15.24 4.80
C ALA A 148 -8.13 -15.34 5.93
N PRO A 149 -9.24 -14.57 6.01
CA PRO A 149 -10.29 -14.89 7.00
C PRO A 149 -11.16 -16.09 6.56
N THR A 150 -11.14 -16.43 5.27
CA THR A 150 -11.81 -17.58 4.67
C THR A 150 -10.88 -18.18 3.64
N CYS A 151 -10.96 -19.49 3.39
CA CYS A 151 -10.13 -20.15 2.38
C CYS A 151 -10.78 -20.13 0.99
N ASP A 152 -9.94 -20.13 -0.04
CA ASP A 152 -10.35 -20.43 -1.41
C ASP A 152 -11.18 -21.73 -1.45
N GLY A 153 -12.27 -21.71 -2.21
CA GLY A 153 -13.21 -22.83 -2.34
C GLY A 153 -14.40 -22.80 -1.36
N ALA A 154 -14.51 -21.81 -0.48
CA ALA A 154 -15.61 -21.72 0.48
C ALA A 154 -17.00 -21.54 -0.19
N ALA A 155 -18.02 -22.21 0.38
CA ALA A 155 -19.43 -22.07 -0.03
C ALA A 155 -20.14 -20.91 0.69
N GLY A 156 -21.28 -20.43 0.17
CA GLY A 156 -22.10 -19.38 0.81
C GLY A 156 -21.67 -17.94 0.49
N GLY A 157 -22.07 -16.96 1.32
CA GLY A 157 -21.65 -15.54 1.22
C GLY A 157 -22.77 -14.56 0.86
N THR A 158 -22.66 -13.33 1.34
CA THR A 158 -23.57 -12.20 1.08
C THR A 158 -23.02 -11.32 -0.03
N ASP A 159 -23.86 -10.95 -0.99
CA ASP A 159 -23.45 -10.08 -2.11
C ASP A 159 -23.32 -8.61 -1.66
N ALA A 160 -22.13 -8.04 -1.79
CA ALA A 160 -21.80 -6.68 -1.33
C ALA A 160 -21.46 -5.72 -2.49
N GLU A 161 -20.85 -6.22 -3.57
CA GLU A 161 -20.54 -5.39 -4.74
C GLU A 161 -20.58 -6.22 -6.03
N ALA A 162 -21.37 -5.75 -7.01
CA ALA A 162 -21.46 -6.33 -8.34
C ALA A 162 -20.72 -5.44 -9.36
N VAL A 163 -19.77 -6.03 -10.09
CA VAL A 163 -19.09 -5.36 -11.21
C VAL A 163 -19.97 -5.44 -12.45
N ARG A 164 -19.79 -4.52 -13.41
CA ARG A 164 -20.52 -4.54 -14.69
C ARG A 164 -20.41 -5.92 -15.35
N THR A 165 -21.56 -6.50 -15.66
CA THR A 165 -21.68 -7.83 -16.26
C THR A 165 -21.25 -7.85 -17.72
N VAL A 166 -20.87 -9.02 -18.23
CA VAL A 166 -20.57 -9.25 -19.66
C VAL A 166 -21.59 -10.20 -20.29
N GLY A 167 -22.05 -9.87 -21.50
CA GLY A 167 -23.00 -10.67 -22.26
C GLY A 167 -22.31 -11.56 -23.30
N LEU A 168 -22.75 -12.80 -23.46
CA LEU A 168 -22.29 -13.71 -24.52
C LEU A 168 -23.42 -14.67 -24.90
N ASN A 169 -23.83 -14.70 -26.17
CA ASN A 169 -24.84 -15.63 -26.70
C ASN A 169 -26.14 -15.70 -25.86
N GLY A 170 -26.59 -14.56 -25.33
CA GLY A 170 -27.79 -14.47 -24.48
C GLY A 170 -27.57 -14.83 -23.00
N ARG A 171 -26.34 -15.09 -22.58
CA ARG A 171 -25.93 -15.28 -21.17
C ARG A 171 -25.40 -13.99 -20.62
N THR A 172 -25.53 -13.81 -19.32
CA THR A 172 -24.93 -12.70 -18.58
C THR A 172 -24.04 -13.26 -17.49
N PHE A 173 -22.74 -12.94 -17.56
CA PHE A 173 -21.75 -13.31 -16.56
C PHE A 173 -21.48 -12.13 -15.61
N GLY A 174 -21.58 -12.37 -14.31
CA GLY A 174 -21.37 -11.40 -13.24
C GLY A 174 -20.20 -11.77 -12.34
N LEU A 175 -19.53 -10.75 -11.80
CA LEU A 175 -18.54 -10.87 -10.73
C LEU A 175 -19.14 -10.25 -9.47
N HIS A 176 -19.08 -11.00 -8.37
CA HIS A 176 -19.67 -10.67 -7.09
C HIS A 176 -18.67 -10.81 -5.97
N LEU A 177 -18.85 -10.00 -4.94
CA LEU A 177 -17.87 -9.74 -3.88
C LEU A 177 -18.58 -9.68 -2.54
N ASP A 178 -17.95 -10.17 -1.47
CA ASP A 178 -18.49 -10.02 -0.11
C ASP A 178 -17.58 -9.21 0.82
N ALA A 179 -18.11 -8.88 1.99
CA ALA A 179 -17.40 -8.11 3.00
C ALA A 179 -16.15 -8.82 3.58
N ALA A 180 -15.99 -10.13 3.34
CA ALA A 180 -14.81 -10.88 3.76
C ALA A 180 -13.67 -10.82 2.72
N GLY A 181 -13.86 -10.08 1.62
CA GLY A 181 -12.86 -10.00 0.54
C GLY A 181 -12.84 -11.24 -0.34
N MET A 182 -13.97 -11.96 -0.41
CA MET A 182 -14.12 -13.11 -1.30
C MET A 182 -14.84 -12.70 -2.59
N ALA A 183 -14.47 -13.32 -3.70
CA ALA A 183 -15.09 -13.14 -5.01
C ALA A 183 -15.70 -14.44 -5.55
N TRP A 184 -16.78 -14.34 -6.32
CA TRP A 184 -17.34 -15.44 -7.10
C TRP A 184 -17.98 -14.95 -8.41
N GLY A 185 -18.05 -15.84 -9.39
CA GLY A 185 -18.74 -15.60 -10.66
C GLY A 185 -20.18 -16.13 -10.61
N THR A 186 -21.09 -15.48 -11.32
CA THR A 186 -22.42 -16.04 -11.65
C THR A 186 -22.70 -16.00 -13.15
N VAL A 187 -23.53 -16.94 -13.61
CA VAL A 187 -24.11 -16.91 -14.97
C VAL A 187 -25.63 -16.95 -14.88
N SER A 188 -26.29 -16.00 -15.56
CA SER A 188 -27.74 -15.98 -15.74
C SER A 188 -28.11 -16.17 -17.22
N GLY A 189 -29.28 -16.77 -17.47
CA GLY A 189 -29.68 -17.22 -18.82
C GLY A 189 -28.87 -18.43 -19.32
N GLY A 190 -28.19 -19.15 -18.42
CA GLY A 190 -27.33 -20.28 -18.75
C GLY A 190 -28.09 -21.50 -19.29
N ARG A 191 -27.40 -22.29 -20.10
CA ARG A 191 -27.85 -23.60 -20.60
C ARG A 191 -26.91 -24.69 -20.11
N ALA A 192 -27.37 -25.93 -20.15
CA ALA A 192 -26.57 -27.08 -19.76
C ALA A 192 -25.27 -27.15 -20.59
N GLY A 193 -24.12 -27.19 -19.92
CA GLY A 193 -22.79 -27.21 -20.54
C GLY A 193 -22.12 -25.84 -20.66
N ASP A 194 -22.81 -24.73 -20.33
CA ASP A 194 -22.14 -23.45 -20.14
C ASP A 194 -21.18 -23.54 -18.94
N GLU A 195 -20.05 -22.86 -19.01
CA GLU A 195 -19.04 -22.85 -17.95
C GLU A 195 -18.79 -21.45 -17.41
N ILE A 196 -18.42 -21.37 -16.13
CA ILE A 196 -17.99 -20.14 -15.46
C ILE A 196 -16.81 -20.42 -14.53
N TRP A 197 -15.88 -19.48 -14.45
CA TRP A 197 -14.72 -19.49 -13.56
C TRP A 197 -14.28 -18.07 -13.18
N LEU A 198 -13.32 -17.96 -12.26
CA LEU A 198 -12.61 -16.72 -11.99
C LEU A 198 -11.18 -16.76 -12.50
N ASP A 199 -10.71 -15.62 -13.00
CA ASP A 199 -9.28 -15.35 -13.09
C ASP A 199 -8.88 -14.38 -11.96
N ARG A 200 -7.71 -14.59 -11.36
CA ARG A 200 -7.11 -13.78 -10.29
C ARG A 200 -5.70 -13.35 -10.68
N SER A 201 -5.45 -12.06 -10.59
CA SER A 201 -4.19 -11.39 -10.89
C SER A 201 -3.72 -10.60 -9.66
N TRP A 202 -2.40 -10.54 -9.48
CA TRP A 202 -1.78 -9.73 -8.42
C TRP A 202 -1.19 -8.43 -8.98
N ASP A 203 -0.99 -8.32 -10.29
CA ASP A 203 -0.35 -7.21 -11.01
C ASP A 203 -1.37 -6.40 -11.86
N ALA A 204 -2.55 -6.17 -11.28
CA ALA A 204 -3.61 -5.35 -11.90
C ALA A 204 -4.13 -5.88 -13.25
N GLY A 205 -4.04 -7.19 -13.48
CA GLY A 205 -4.57 -7.87 -14.66
C GLY A 205 -3.58 -7.99 -15.81
N ALA A 206 -2.31 -7.61 -15.61
CA ALA A 206 -1.26 -7.76 -16.63
C ALA A 206 -0.92 -9.25 -16.84
N THR A 207 -0.84 -10.03 -15.77
CA THR A 207 -0.66 -11.48 -15.78
C THR A 207 -1.52 -12.15 -14.69
N TRP A 208 -1.71 -13.47 -14.78
CA TRP A 208 -2.43 -14.24 -13.76
C TRP A 208 -1.92 -15.69 -13.60
N PRO A 209 -0.58 -15.91 -13.53
CA PRO A 209 -0.03 -17.23 -13.27
C PRO A 209 -0.54 -17.77 -11.93
N GLY A 210 -0.93 -19.06 -11.89
CA GLY A 210 -1.49 -19.69 -10.69
C GLY A 210 -2.91 -19.23 -10.31
N GLY A 211 -3.56 -18.40 -11.13
CA GLY A 211 -4.86 -17.80 -10.86
C GLY A 211 -5.86 -17.84 -12.02
N SER A 212 -5.63 -18.62 -13.08
CA SER A 212 -6.60 -18.83 -14.17
C SER A 212 -7.58 -19.96 -13.84
N SER A 213 -8.81 -19.91 -14.37
CA SER A 213 -9.78 -21.03 -14.27
C SER A 213 -10.13 -21.47 -12.85
N LEU A 214 -10.05 -20.57 -11.88
CA LEU A 214 -10.39 -20.87 -10.48
C LEU A 214 -11.87 -21.22 -10.36
N GLY A 215 -12.14 -22.40 -9.81
CA GLY A 215 -13.50 -22.86 -9.56
C GLY A 215 -14.34 -23.08 -10.80
N ARG A 216 -13.69 -23.36 -11.94
CA ARG A 216 -14.36 -23.65 -13.20
C ARG A 216 -15.42 -24.73 -13.01
N THR A 217 -16.65 -24.39 -13.38
CA THR A 217 -17.81 -25.25 -13.15
C THR A 217 -18.86 -25.01 -14.22
N THR A 218 -19.74 -25.99 -14.41
CA THR A 218 -20.97 -25.86 -15.21
C THR A 218 -22.19 -25.46 -14.37
N ALA A 219 -21.99 -25.20 -13.08
CA ALA A 219 -23.03 -24.64 -12.21
C ALA A 219 -23.27 -23.15 -12.54
N THR A 220 -24.38 -22.60 -12.05
CA THR A 220 -24.72 -21.18 -12.25
C THR A 220 -23.84 -20.22 -11.45
N ARG A 221 -22.98 -20.73 -10.57
CA ARG A 221 -22.10 -19.96 -9.68
C ARG A 221 -20.82 -20.73 -9.38
N THR A 222 -19.69 -20.03 -9.32
CA THR A 222 -18.41 -20.60 -8.84
C THR A 222 -18.38 -20.74 -7.32
N ALA A 223 -17.44 -21.51 -6.79
CA ALA A 223 -17.02 -21.34 -5.39
C ALA A 223 -16.44 -19.94 -5.15
N ARG A 224 -16.21 -19.57 -3.90
CA ARG A 224 -15.61 -18.28 -3.54
C ARG A 224 -14.09 -18.34 -3.47
N TYR A 225 -13.41 -17.28 -3.89
CA TYR A 225 -11.95 -17.16 -3.90
C TYR A 225 -11.49 -15.84 -3.29
N ASN A 226 -10.43 -15.86 -2.50
CA ASN A 226 -9.86 -14.66 -1.88
C ASN A 226 -9.30 -13.71 -2.94
N THR A 227 -9.47 -12.43 -2.68
CA THR A 227 -8.92 -11.33 -3.46
C THR A 227 -7.71 -10.69 -2.79
N ALA A 228 -7.24 -11.22 -1.65
CA ALA A 228 -6.06 -10.72 -0.94
C ALA A 228 -5.25 -11.88 -0.36
N ASP A 229 -3.92 -11.71 -0.31
CA ASP A 229 -2.97 -12.60 0.36
C ASP A 229 -2.10 -11.79 1.33
N PRO A 230 -2.58 -11.56 2.57
CA PRO A 230 -1.84 -10.86 3.61
C PRO A 230 -0.51 -11.53 3.96
N THR A 231 -0.41 -12.87 3.86
CA THR A 231 0.83 -13.61 4.18
C THR A 231 1.94 -13.28 3.19
N SER A 232 1.58 -13.02 1.93
CA SER A 232 2.50 -12.54 0.90
C SER A 232 2.60 -11.02 0.82
N LEU A 233 1.97 -10.28 1.74
CA LEU A 233 1.83 -8.81 1.71
C LEU A 233 1.13 -8.26 0.44
N LEU A 234 0.26 -9.05 -0.17
CA LEU A 234 -0.49 -8.71 -1.38
C LEU A 234 -1.95 -8.38 -1.02
N TYR A 235 -2.21 -7.12 -0.70
CA TYR A 235 -3.52 -6.65 -0.27
C TYR A 235 -4.31 -6.10 -1.48
N GLY A 236 -5.35 -6.82 -1.92
CA GLY A 236 -6.22 -6.38 -3.02
C GLY A 236 -5.72 -6.76 -4.43
N GLY A 237 -5.59 -8.05 -4.70
CA GLY A 237 -5.49 -8.60 -6.05
C GLY A 237 -6.70 -8.24 -6.93
N ALA A 238 -6.47 -8.22 -8.23
CA ALA A 238 -7.51 -8.05 -9.23
C ALA A 238 -8.17 -9.39 -9.56
N VAL A 239 -9.48 -9.41 -9.75
CA VAL A 239 -10.24 -10.59 -10.18
C VAL A 239 -11.18 -10.24 -11.31
N ARG A 240 -11.52 -11.23 -12.14
CA ARG A 240 -12.59 -11.15 -13.14
C ARG A 240 -13.35 -12.46 -13.22
N ALA A 241 -14.63 -12.39 -13.52
CA ALA A 241 -15.42 -13.57 -13.85
C ALA A 241 -15.35 -13.80 -15.36
N CYS A 242 -15.11 -15.04 -15.75
CA CYS A 242 -15.06 -15.47 -17.13
C CYS A 242 -16.01 -16.64 -17.35
N GLY A 243 -16.55 -16.75 -18.56
CA GLY A 243 -17.39 -17.88 -18.91
C GLY A 243 -17.35 -18.21 -20.39
N ARG A 244 -17.81 -19.42 -20.69
CA ARG A 244 -17.88 -19.99 -22.05
C ARG A 244 -19.28 -20.54 -22.27
N ALA A 245 -19.89 -20.17 -23.38
CA ALA A 245 -21.18 -20.73 -23.80
C ALA A 245 -20.98 -22.09 -24.47
N VAL A 246 -21.90 -23.03 -24.25
CA VAL A 246 -21.83 -24.39 -24.81
C VAL A 246 -21.87 -24.44 -26.34
N GLU A 247 -22.52 -23.46 -26.98
CA GLU A 247 -22.68 -23.42 -28.44
C GLU A 247 -21.44 -22.92 -29.20
N GLY A 248 -20.30 -22.74 -28.54
CA GLY A 248 -19.07 -22.30 -29.19
C GLY A 248 -17.80 -22.44 -28.35
N GLN A 249 -16.66 -22.11 -28.94
CA GLN A 249 -15.37 -22.08 -28.23
C GLN A 249 -15.04 -20.70 -27.64
N ASN A 250 -15.88 -19.69 -27.91
CA ASN A 250 -15.64 -18.31 -27.47
C ASN A 250 -15.97 -18.13 -25.99
N GLY A 251 -15.07 -17.48 -25.25
CA GLY A 251 -15.30 -17.04 -23.88
C GLY A 251 -15.47 -15.53 -23.77
N ALA A 252 -16.08 -15.08 -22.69
CA ALA A 252 -16.19 -13.66 -22.34
C ALA A 252 -15.83 -13.47 -20.87
N CYS A 253 -15.21 -12.34 -20.55
CA CYS A 253 -14.82 -12.00 -19.18
C CYS A 253 -15.32 -10.60 -18.81
N THR A 254 -15.63 -10.40 -17.53
CA THR A 254 -15.81 -9.06 -16.96
C THR A 254 -14.49 -8.30 -17.03
N ALA A 255 -14.55 -6.98 -16.83
CA ALA A 255 -13.34 -6.22 -16.55
C ALA A 255 -12.66 -6.76 -15.28
N TRP A 256 -11.34 -6.60 -15.21
CA TRP A 256 -10.60 -6.76 -13.96
C TRP A 256 -11.11 -5.75 -12.93
N ALA A 257 -11.39 -6.22 -11.72
CA ALA A 257 -11.77 -5.39 -10.61
C ALA A 257 -10.92 -5.68 -9.39
N ARG A 258 -10.66 -4.67 -8.56
CA ARG A 258 -10.11 -4.85 -7.22
C ARG A 258 -11.26 -4.77 -6.22
N PRO A 259 -11.67 -5.88 -5.62
CA PRO A 259 -12.78 -5.87 -4.69
C PRO A 259 -12.38 -5.37 -3.31
N SER A 260 -13.30 -4.76 -2.58
CA SER A 260 -13.11 -4.51 -1.15
C SER A 260 -14.43 -4.42 -0.40
N SER A 261 -14.37 -4.57 0.92
CA SER A 261 -15.55 -4.57 1.79
C SER A 261 -16.19 -3.19 1.95
N ASN A 262 -15.43 -2.10 1.77
CA ASN A 262 -15.91 -0.73 1.84
C ASN A 262 -14.99 0.24 1.08
N ARG A 263 -15.43 1.50 0.94
CA ARG A 263 -14.70 2.53 0.18
C ARG A 263 -13.29 2.82 0.71
N ALA A 264 -13.12 2.89 2.03
CA ALA A 264 -11.83 3.20 2.63
C ALA A 264 -10.84 2.04 2.46
N ALA A 265 -11.28 0.81 2.70
CA ALA A 265 -10.47 -0.38 2.47
C ALA A 265 -10.08 -0.54 0.98
N ALA A 266 -10.99 -0.26 0.05
CA ALA A 266 -10.71 -0.25 -1.38
C ALA A 266 -9.58 0.72 -1.73
N MET A 267 -9.63 1.94 -1.20
CA MET A 267 -8.63 2.97 -1.47
C MET A 267 -7.30 2.73 -0.74
N ALA A 268 -7.33 2.14 0.45
CA ALA A 268 -6.14 1.72 1.18
C ALA A 268 -5.40 0.61 0.45
N ASP A 269 -6.10 -0.42 -0.02
CA ASP A 269 -5.50 -1.50 -0.82
C ASP A 269 -4.98 -0.96 -2.17
N ALA A 270 -5.66 0.02 -2.78
CA ALA A 270 -5.15 0.77 -3.93
C ALA A 270 -3.85 1.54 -3.66
N LEU A 271 -3.73 2.19 -2.51
CA LEU A 271 -2.51 2.90 -2.11
C LEU A 271 -1.35 1.93 -1.81
N MET A 272 -1.64 0.88 -1.03
CA MET A 272 -0.64 -0.09 -0.58
C MET A 272 -0.09 -0.96 -1.71
N TYR A 273 -0.80 -1.06 -2.83
CA TYR A 273 -0.27 -1.69 -4.04
C TYR A 273 1.05 -1.07 -4.51
N SER A 274 1.28 0.22 -4.29
CA SER A 274 2.54 0.89 -4.69
C SER A 274 3.58 0.98 -3.58
N TYR A 275 3.31 0.42 -2.39
CA TYR A 275 4.26 0.39 -1.31
C TYR A 275 5.27 -0.72 -1.54
N ASP A 276 6.57 -0.40 -1.57
CA ASP A 276 7.61 -1.41 -1.65
C ASP A 276 8.02 -1.85 -0.23
N PRO A 277 7.73 -3.10 0.19
CA PRO A 277 8.04 -3.58 1.53
C PRO A 277 9.54 -3.64 1.84
N TYR A 278 10.39 -3.82 0.83
CA TYR A 278 11.82 -3.92 1.05
C TYR A 278 12.42 -2.58 1.38
N THR A 279 12.15 -1.61 0.53
CA THR A 279 12.64 -0.25 0.65
C THR A 279 11.80 0.60 1.62
N ALA A 280 10.64 0.08 2.03
CA ALA A 280 9.73 0.62 3.04
C ALA A 280 9.19 2.03 2.74
N TRP A 281 8.94 2.33 1.47
CA TRP A 281 8.48 3.63 1.01
C TRP A 281 7.64 3.50 -0.27
N TRP A 282 6.96 4.59 -0.65
CA TRP A 282 6.41 4.73 -1.99
C TRP A 282 7.48 5.33 -2.90
N PRO A 283 7.95 4.62 -3.94
CA PRO A 283 9.06 5.10 -4.75
C PRO A 283 8.79 6.47 -5.38
N SER A 284 9.88 7.21 -5.63
CA SER A 284 9.97 8.48 -6.36
C SER A 284 9.61 9.78 -5.63
N SER A 285 9.23 9.77 -4.34
CA SER A 285 9.17 11.02 -3.55
C SER A 285 9.21 10.79 -2.05
N TRP A 286 10.07 11.56 -1.37
CA TRP A 286 10.36 11.42 0.07
C TRP A 286 9.25 11.97 0.97
N TRP A 287 8.95 13.27 0.92
CA TRP A 287 7.90 13.85 1.77
C TRP A 287 6.49 13.35 1.42
N ASN A 288 6.23 13.08 0.14
CA ASN A 288 4.95 12.49 -0.28
C ASN A 288 4.76 11.09 0.31
N SER A 289 5.85 10.34 0.54
CA SER A 289 5.79 9.06 1.26
C SER A 289 5.42 9.24 2.72
N ALA A 290 5.89 10.32 3.38
CA ALA A 290 5.46 10.65 4.74
C ALA A 290 3.94 10.87 4.81
N VAL A 291 3.40 11.67 3.88
CA VAL A 291 1.95 11.95 3.80
C VAL A 291 1.14 10.70 3.43
N ALA A 292 1.65 9.84 2.55
CA ALA A 292 1.02 8.56 2.25
C ALA A 292 0.99 7.64 3.49
N LEU A 293 2.11 7.54 4.22
CA LEU A 293 2.15 6.77 5.47
C LEU A 293 1.22 7.36 6.53
N ARG A 294 1.17 8.69 6.65
CA ARG A 294 0.21 9.38 7.52
C ARG A 294 -1.23 9.03 7.16
N THR A 295 -1.55 8.95 5.87
CA THR A 295 -2.88 8.56 5.39
C THR A 295 -3.20 7.10 5.77
N VAL A 296 -2.21 6.20 5.72
CA VAL A 296 -2.36 4.81 6.22
C VAL A 296 -2.58 4.79 7.73
N ILE A 297 -1.86 5.59 8.51
CA ILE A 297 -2.07 5.73 9.96
C ILE A 297 -3.50 6.22 10.26
N ASP A 298 -3.96 7.24 9.54
CA ASP A 298 -5.33 7.76 9.69
C ASP A 298 -6.38 6.70 9.29
N TYR A 299 -6.12 5.87 8.28
CA TYR A 299 -6.96 4.73 7.90
C TYR A 299 -7.09 3.73 9.05
N VAL A 300 -5.97 3.28 9.62
CA VAL A 300 -5.97 2.34 10.75
C VAL A 300 -6.71 2.94 11.94
N SER A 301 -6.41 4.19 12.29
CA SER A 301 -7.02 4.89 13.43
C SER A 301 -8.53 5.04 13.30
N ARG A 302 -9.03 5.39 12.11
CA ARG A 302 -10.46 5.68 11.88
C ARG A 302 -11.31 4.44 11.66
N THR A 303 -10.74 3.39 11.07
CA THR A 303 -11.50 2.19 10.67
C THR A 303 -11.29 1.00 11.61
N GLY A 304 -10.20 0.98 12.37
CA GLY A 304 -9.76 -0.18 13.13
C GLY A 304 -9.20 -1.32 12.28
N ASP A 305 -9.10 -1.17 10.95
CA ASP A 305 -8.48 -2.16 10.07
C ASP A 305 -6.95 -2.08 10.19
N THR A 306 -6.35 -3.09 10.83
CA THR A 306 -4.91 -3.13 11.12
C THR A 306 -4.08 -3.84 10.04
N ARG A 307 -4.66 -4.24 8.89
CA ARG A 307 -3.95 -5.01 7.85
C ARG A 307 -2.68 -4.32 7.33
N HIS A 308 -2.64 -2.99 7.39
CA HIS A 308 -1.51 -2.17 6.92
C HIS A 308 -0.63 -1.61 8.03
N LEU A 309 -0.91 -1.93 9.31
CA LEU A 309 -0.19 -1.37 10.46
C LEU A 309 1.31 -1.72 10.45
N TRP A 310 1.67 -2.88 9.91
CA TRP A 310 3.06 -3.33 9.79
C TRP A 310 3.93 -2.34 8.98
N ALA A 311 3.34 -1.63 8.01
CA ALA A 311 4.05 -0.67 7.16
C ALA A 311 4.56 0.54 7.97
N VAL A 312 3.89 0.90 9.06
CA VAL A 312 4.30 2.00 9.95
C VAL A 312 5.63 1.68 10.60
N ARG A 313 5.71 0.52 11.26
CA ARG A 313 6.95 0.06 11.89
C ARG A 313 8.04 -0.23 10.87
N ARG A 314 7.69 -0.87 9.75
CA ARG A 314 8.65 -1.18 8.69
C ARG A 314 9.30 0.09 8.12
N THR A 315 8.50 1.12 7.85
CA THR A 315 9.00 2.41 7.38
C THR A 315 9.91 3.07 8.41
N PHE A 316 9.52 3.04 9.69
CA PHE A 316 10.36 3.59 10.75
C PHE A 316 11.72 2.88 10.86
N ASP A 317 11.71 1.56 10.95
CA ASP A 317 12.93 0.76 11.17
C ASP A 317 13.90 0.85 9.99
N VAL A 318 13.38 0.85 8.75
CA VAL A 318 14.22 0.88 7.54
C VAL A 318 14.70 2.28 7.20
N ASN A 319 13.83 3.30 7.26
CA ASN A 319 14.11 4.61 6.67
C ASN A 319 14.65 5.65 7.67
N ARG A 320 14.89 5.26 8.93
CA ARG A 320 15.52 6.13 9.95
C ARG A 320 17.03 6.34 9.73
N VAL A 321 17.68 5.53 8.89
CA VAL A 321 19.13 5.62 8.62
C VAL A 321 19.44 6.64 7.52
N ALA A 322 20.72 6.97 7.36
CA ALA A 322 21.16 7.87 6.30
C ALA A 322 21.21 7.17 4.93
N PHE A 323 20.88 7.92 3.88
CA PHE A 323 20.92 7.46 2.49
C PHE A 323 21.52 8.54 1.57
N PRO A 324 22.30 8.15 0.54
CA PRO A 324 22.80 9.10 -0.43
C PRO A 324 21.67 9.64 -1.32
N ALA A 325 21.93 10.79 -1.95
CA ALA A 325 21.12 11.33 -3.03
C ALA A 325 20.84 10.26 -4.11
N GLY A 326 19.63 10.29 -4.67
CA GLY A 326 19.15 9.34 -5.67
C GLY A 326 18.62 8.00 -5.10
N ALA A 327 18.90 7.65 -3.84
CA ALA A 327 18.43 6.39 -3.26
C ALA A 327 16.94 6.43 -2.87
N ARG A 328 16.54 7.53 -2.21
CA ARG A 328 15.16 7.77 -1.69
C ARG A 328 14.66 9.19 -1.93
N SER A 329 15.54 10.11 -2.23
CA SER A 329 15.21 11.49 -2.55
C SER A 329 16.24 12.02 -3.56
N SER A 330 15.94 13.12 -4.24
CA SER A 330 16.93 13.82 -5.06
C SER A 330 18.12 14.31 -4.22
N ASP A 331 17.85 14.67 -2.96
CA ASP A 331 18.85 15.08 -1.98
C ASP A 331 19.22 13.93 -1.03
N PRO A 332 20.38 14.01 -0.35
CA PRO A 332 20.71 13.06 0.72
C PRO A 332 19.69 13.13 1.87
N ILE A 333 19.48 11.97 2.51
CA ILE A 333 18.78 11.86 3.78
C ILE A 333 19.84 11.57 4.84
N ASP A 334 19.95 12.41 5.87
CA ASP A 334 21.06 12.35 6.84
C ASP A 334 20.79 11.39 8.01
N GLY A 335 19.77 10.55 7.88
CA GLY A 335 19.17 9.81 8.98
C GLY A 335 18.13 10.65 9.70
N HIS A 336 17.41 10.01 10.63
CA HIS A 336 16.33 10.64 11.37
C HIS A 336 15.24 11.31 10.52
N PHE A 337 15.06 10.80 9.30
CA PHE A 337 14.19 11.39 8.28
C PHE A 337 14.52 12.83 7.88
N ILE A 338 15.73 13.30 8.22
CA ILE A 338 16.21 14.67 7.97
C ILE A 338 16.71 14.79 6.53
N SER A 339 16.24 15.83 5.85
CA SER A 339 16.54 16.17 4.45
C SER A 339 17.06 17.59 4.32
N ARG A 340 17.57 17.93 3.12
CA ARG A 340 17.93 19.30 2.75
C ARG A 340 16.74 20.26 2.81
N SER A 341 15.59 19.86 2.27
CA SER A 341 14.32 20.58 2.42
C SER A 341 13.80 20.39 3.85
N ILE A 342 13.49 21.49 4.54
CA ILE A 342 13.12 21.50 5.96
C ILE A 342 11.67 21.07 6.16
N ASP A 343 10.80 21.44 5.22
CA ASP A 343 9.41 20.99 5.16
C ASP A 343 9.29 19.48 4.95
N ASP A 344 10.11 18.87 4.09
CA ASP A 344 10.19 17.41 3.92
C ASP A 344 10.40 16.69 5.26
N SER A 345 11.31 17.20 6.09
CA SER A 345 11.56 16.67 7.42
C SER A 345 10.35 16.88 8.34
N ALA A 346 9.74 18.06 8.31
CA ALA A 346 8.57 18.37 9.14
C ALA A 346 7.34 17.50 8.82
N TRP A 347 7.15 17.09 7.55
CA TRP A 347 6.13 16.11 7.15
C TRP A 347 6.33 14.75 7.86
N TRP A 348 7.58 14.27 7.94
CA TRP A 348 7.90 13.08 8.71
C TRP A 348 7.66 13.27 10.21
N GLY A 349 8.02 14.44 10.76
CA GLY A 349 7.73 14.77 12.16
C GLY A 349 6.24 14.62 12.50
N LEU A 350 5.35 15.20 11.68
CA LEU A 350 3.90 15.06 11.87
C LEU A 350 3.39 13.63 11.64
N THR A 351 4.06 12.86 10.80
CA THR A 351 3.75 11.44 10.56
C THR A 351 4.10 10.61 11.81
N TRP A 352 5.24 10.88 12.45
CA TRP A 352 5.64 10.18 13.66
C TRP A 352 4.85 10.60 14.90
N VAL A 353 4.40 11.85 14.98
CA VAL A 353 3.37 12.22 15.99
C VAL A 353 2.12 11.37 15.81
N ALA A 354 1.64 11.16 14.59
CA ALA A 354 0.45 10.33 14.34
C ALA A 354 0.70 8.84 14.64
N ALA A 355 1.90 8.34 14.34
CA ALA A 355 2.28 6.98 14.69
C ALA A 355 2.31 6.76 16.21
N TYR A 356 2.82 7.75 16.97
CA TYR A 356 2.74 7.75 18.43
C TYR A 356 1.29 7.75 18.91
N ASP A 357 0.44 8.61 18.36
CA ASP A 357 -0.99 8.66 18.74
C ASP A 357 -1.71 7.34 18.47
N LEU A 358 -1.34 6.61 17.41
CA LEU A 358 -1.92 5.32 17.07
C LEU A 358 -1.42 4.16 17.95
N THR A 359 -0.15 4.17 18.34
CA THR A 359 0.52 2.98 18.92
C THR A 359 0.90 3.13 20.39
N GLY A 360 1.06 4.37 20.88
CA GLY A 360 1.66 4.67 22.17
C GLY A 360 3.17 4.44 22.24
N ASP A 361 3.84 4.03 21.16
CA ASP A 361 5.28 3.76 21.16
C ASP A 361 6.08 5.06 21.16
N ARG A 362 6.77 5.29 22.28
CA ARG A 362 7.54 6.51 22.53
C ARG A 362 8.64 6.76 21.50
N ALA A 363 9.17 5.73 20.84
CA ALA A 363 10.20 5.88 19.82
C ALA A 363 9.75 6.81 18.68
N TYR A 364 8.47 6.78 18.30
CA TYR A 364 7.92 7.68 17.28
C TYR A 364 7.88 9.14 17.77
N LEU A 365 7.48 9.36 19.02
CA LEU A 365 7.42 10.71 19.57
C LEU A 365 8.82 11.31 19.74
N ASP A 366 9.79 10.52 20.20
CA ASP A 366 11.18 10.98 20.35
C ASP A 366 11.82 11.29 18.99
N GLU A 367 11.45 10.55 17.94
CA GLU A 367 11.83 10.86 16.56
C GLU A 367 11.22 12.19 16.08
N ALA A 368 9.93 12.42 16.37
CA ALA A 368 9.27 13.69 16.04
C ALA A 368 9.93 14.88 16.78
N VAL A 369 10.37 14.70 18.02
CA VAL A 369 11.14 15.72 18.77
C VAL A 369 12.49 16.00 18.12
N THR A 370 13.19 14.96 17.66
CA THR A 370 14.47 15.09 16.95
C THR A 370 14.31 15.94 15.69
N ILE A 371 13.31 15.59 14.88
CA ILE A 371 12.97 16.32 13.66
C ILE A 371 12.55 17.77 13.97
N ALA A 372 11.66 18.00 14.94
CA ALA A 372 11.22 19.33 15.28
C ALA A 372 12.35 20.23 15.80
N SER A 373 13.32 19.64 16.51
CA SER A 373 14.51 20.35 16.97
C SER A 373 15.40 20.77 15.79
N TYR A 374 15.57 19.91 14.79
CA TYR A 374 16.23 20.24 13.53
C TYR A 374 15.51 21.40 12.81
N VAL A 375 14.20 21.28 12.59
CA VAL A 375 13.38 22.31 11.94
C VAL A 375 13.46 23.65 12.69
N ASN A 376 13.40 23.62 14.03
CA ASN A 376 13.53 24.83 14.86
C ASN A 376 14.89 25.53 14.67
N GLY A 377 15.97 24.81 14.33
CA GLY A 377 17.27 25.39 14.02
C GLY A 377 17.27 26.32 12.79
N PHE A 378 16.21 26.28 11.98
CA PHE A 378 16.01 27.14 10.82
C PHE A 378 15.03 28.30 11.07
N TRP A 379 14.53 28.46 12.29
CA TRP A 379 13.86 29.69 12.71
C TRP A 379 14.85 30.86 12.72
N ASP A 380 14.52 31.95 12.05
CA ASP A 380 15.41 33.10 11.89
C ASP A 380 14.68 34.43 12.08
N THR A 381 15.09 35.19 13.09
CA THR A 381 14.56 36.54 13.39
C THR A 381 15.34 37.66 12.70
N SER A 382 16.52 37.39 12.13
CA SER A 382 17.34 38.40 11.46
C SER A 382 16.78 38.82 10.10
N THR A 383 15.96 37.97 9.49
CA THR A 383 15.25 38.24 8.24
C THR A 383 13.74 38.16 8.46
N CYS A 384 12.98 39.10 7.88
CA CYS A 384 11.52 39.14 7.94
C CYS A 384 10.91 39.06 9.36
N GLY A 385 11.67 39.41 10.40
CA GLY A 385 11.23 39.41 11.79
C GLY A 385 10.87 38.04 12.38
N GLY A 386 11.24 36.94 11.72
CA GLY A 386 10.90 35.57 12.12
C GLY A 386 10.67 34.64 10.94
N GLY A 387 10.18 33.44 11.22
CA GLY A 387 9.87 32.43 10.22
C GLY A 387 10.97 31.39 10.05
N VAL A 388 10.58 30.22 9.55
CA VAL A 388 11.47 29.08 9.30
C VAL A 388 11.88 29.09 7.83
N TRP A 389 13.17 28.90 7.57
CA TRP A 389 13.70 28.72 6.21
C TRP A 389 13.27 27.39 5.59
N TRP A 390 12.94 27.43 4.31
CA TRP A 390 12.49 26.26 3.55
C TRP A 390 13.60 25.22 3.34
N ASP A 391 14.83 25.66 3.10
CA ASP A 391 15.98 24.80 2.83
C ASP A 391 17.20 25.22 3.66
N ARG A 392 18.24 24.36 3.65
CA ARG A 392 19.48 24.59 4.40
C ARG A 392 20.23 25.84 3.97
N GLU A 393 20.13 26.17 2.69
CA GLU A 393 20.76 27.32 2.07
C GLU A 393 20.03 28.62 2.41
N ARG A 394 18.87 28.56 3.08
CA ARG A 394 18.09 29.71 3.54
C ARG A 394 17.66 30.59 2.37
N THR A 395 17.13 29.97 1.32
CA THR A 395 16.77 30.65 0.07
C THR A 395 15.37 31.25 0.10
N TYR A 396 14.45 30.66 0.88
CA TYR A 396 13.04 30.99 0.81
C TYR A 396 12.29 30.80 2.14
N LYS A 397 11.34 31.69 2.45
CA LYS A 397 10.39 31.55 3.56
C LYS A 397 8.98 31.39 3.00
N ASN A 398 8.38 30.23 3.22
CA ASN A 398 7.13 29.84 2.58
C ASN A 398 6.09 29.32 3.58
N ALA A 399 4.84 29.27 3.12
CA ALA A 399 3.68 28.91 3.91
C ALA A 399 3.71 27.45 4.37
N VAL A 400 4.21 26.53 3.52
CA VAL A 400 4.32 25.11 3.86
C VAL A 400 5.22 24.91 5.08
N THR A 401 6.42 25.50 5.09
CA THR A 401 7.39 25.29 6.17
C THR A 401 6.89 25.86 7.49
N ILE A 402 6.36 27.09 7.49
CA ILE A 402 5.84 27.70 8.72
C ILE A 402 4.56 27.01 9.23
N GLY A 403 3.66 26.60 8.33
CA GLY A 403 2.43 25.90 8.70
C GLY A 403 2.74 24.54 9.36
N LEU A 404 3.69 23.80 8.79
CA LEU A 404 4.20 22.55 9.37
C LEU A 404 4.86 22.79 10.72
N TYR A 405 5.72 23.80 10.83
CA TYR A 405 6.43 24.12 12.08
C TYR A 405 5.46 24.43 13.22
N VAL A 406 4.48 25.32 13.00
CA VAL A 406 3.48 25.68 14.02
C VAL A 406 2.69 24.44 14.45
N ARG A 407 2.22 23.65 13.47
CA ARG A 407 1.45 22.45 13.78
C ARG A 407 2.28 21.42 14.53
N LEU A 408 3.51 21.15 14.10
CA LEU A 408 4.39 20.15 14.73
C LEU A 408 4.75 20.54 16.15
N THR A 409 5.11 21.80 16.39
CA THR A 409 5.45 22.28 17.73
C THR A 409 4.23 22.31 18.67
N ALA A 410 3.05 22.72 18.19
CA ALA A 410 1.81 22.60 18.97
C ALA A 410 1.48 21.13 19.29
N ALA A 411 1.65 20.24 18.30
CA ALA A 411 1.37 18.82 18.48
C ALA A 411 2.31 18.18 19.51
N LEU A 412 3.60 18.50 19.48
CA LEU A 412 4.57 18.02 20.48
C LEU A 412 4.20 18.48 21.89
N HIS A 413 3.81 19.75 22.08
CA HIS A 413 3.35 20.23 23.38
C HIS A 413 2.18 19.39 23.92
N ASN A 414 1.20 19.09 23.08
CA ASN A 414 0.03 18.29 23.46
C ASN A 414 0.38 16.87 23.94
N ARG A 415 1.56 16.34 23.59
CA ARG A 415 1.99 14.97 23.92
C ARG A 415 3.18 14.91 24.88
N LEU A 416 3.72 16.07 25.27
CA LEU A 416 4.84 16.21 26.21
C LEU A 416 4.40 17.07 27.40
N PRO A 417 3.70 16.47 28.38
CA PRO A 417 3.20 17.21 29.53
C PRO A 417 4.34 17.86 30.31
N GLY A 418 4.16 19.12 30.71
CA GLY A 418 5.16 19.92 31.41
C GLY A 418 6.15 20.66 30.51
N GLU A 419 6.22 20.34 29.20
CA GLU A 419 7.15 20.98 28.27
C GLU A 419 6.52 22.23 27.63
N SER A 420 6.85 23.40 28.15
CA SER A 420 6.27 24.67 27.68
C SER A 420 6.98 25.28 26.47
N THR A 421 8.22 24.90 26.17
CA THR A 421 8.99 25.55 25.09
C THR A 421 8.37 25.28 23.72
N TRP A 422 7.82 24.07 23.50
CA TRP A 422 7.12 23.76 22.26
C TRP A 422 5.86 24.61 22.04
N LEU A 423 5.11 24.88 23.10
CA LEU A 423 3.96 25.79 23.01
C LEU A 423 4.39 27.22 22.69
N GLN A 424 5.42 27.73 23.36
CA GLN A 424 5.96 29.07 23.10
C GLN A 424 6.41 29.22 21.64
N ARG A 425 7.09 28.20 21.11
CA ARG A 425 7.49 28.12 19.70
C ARG A 425 6.29 28.13 18.75
N ALA A 426 5.26 27.34 19.04
CA ALA A 426 4.05 27.27 18.23
C ALA A 426 3.31 28.62 18.18
N VAL A 427 3.12 29.26 19.34
CA VAL A 427 2.47 30.57 19.45
C VAL A 427 3.30 31.65 18.74
N THR A 428 4.62 31.65 18.91
CA THR A 428 5.53 32.58 18.21
C THR A 428 5.44 32.41 16.69
N GLY A 429 5.52 31.16 16.22
CA GLY A 429 5.39 30.83 14.80
C GLY A 429 4.06 31.27 14.20
N TRP A 430 2.96 31.06 14.92
CA TRP A 430 1.63 31.46 14.47
C TRP A 430 1.44 32.97 14.41
N ASN A 431 1.89 33.69 15.43
CA ASN A 431 1.83 35.15 15.45
C ASN A 431 2.65 35.74 14.29
N TRP A 432 3.83 35.19 14.02
CA TRP A 432 4.60 35.58 12.85
C TRP A 432 3.88 35.23 11.53
N PHE A 433 3.35 34.00 11.41
CA PHE A 433 2.70 33.55 10.19
C PHE A 433 1.52 34.45 9.82
N THR A 434 0.67 34.76 10.81
CA THR A 434 -0.49 35.64 10.63
C THR A 434 -0.11 37.10 10.35
N ALA A 435 1.04 37.57 10.85
CA ALA A 435 1.55 38.92 10.57
C ALA A 435 2.38 39.03 9.28
N SER A 436 2.88 37.92 8.73
CA SER A 436 3.77 37.89 7.55
C SER A 436 3.13 38.42 6.25
N GLY A 437 1.79 38.48 6.21
CA GLY A 437 1.03 38.83 5.01
C GLY A 437 0.76 37.64 4.07
N MET A 438 1.32 36.45 4.30
CA MET A 438 1.05 35.25 3.48
C MET A 438 -0.44 34.85 3.47
N ILE A 439 -1.14 35.06 4.59
CA ILE A 439 -2.61 34.99 4.61
C ILE A 439 -3.14 36.32 4.07
N ASN A 440 -3.60 36.32 2.82
CA ASN A 440 -4.03 37.54 2.14
C ASN A 440 -5.39 38.06 2.65
N ALA A 441 -5.81 39.21 2.11
CA ALA A 441 -7.04 39.88 2.50
C ALA A 441 -8.32 39.06 2.26
N SER A 442 -8.29 38.05 1.37
CA SER A 442 -9.39 37.12 1.13
C SER A 442 -9.40 35.92 2.09
N GLY A 443 -8.43 35.83 3.00
CA GLY A 443 -8.26 34.68 3.89
C GLY A 443 -7.65 33.45 3.19
N LEU A 444 -6.97 33.66 2.05
CA LEU A 444 -6.28 32.62 1.31
C LEU A 444 -4.77 32.67 1.58
N VAL A 445 -4.12 31.52 1.59
CA VAL A 445 -2.68 31.40 1.87
C VAL A 445 -1.90 31.37 0.55
N ASN A 446 -1.15 32.43 0.27
CA ASN A 446 -0.17 32.47 -0.82
C ASN A 446 1.10 31.69 -0.46
N ASP A 447 1.91 31.37 -1.47
CA ASP A 447 3.03 30.43 -1.33
C ASP A 447 4.10 30.90 -0.33
N GLY A 448 4.45 32.18 -0.30
CA GLY A 448 5.48 32.66 0.61
C GLY A 448 5.84 34.13 0.48
N LEU A 449 7.07 34.46 0.89
CA LEU A 449 7.57 35.82 0.94
C LEU A 449 8.64 36.10 -0.13
N THR A 450 8.63 37.30 -0.68
CA THR A 450 9.77 37.81 -1.46
C THR A 450 10.97 38.09 -0.55
N THR A 451 12.14 38.34 -1.15
CA THR A 451 13.34 38.77 -0.41
C THR A 451 13.14 40.08 0.36
N GLY A 452 12.17 40.90 -0.05
CA GLY A 452 11.74 42.12 0.65
C GLY A 452 10.71 41.87 1.76
N CYS A 453 10.47 40.61 2.16
CA CYS A 453 9.54 40.22 3.21
C CYS A 453 8.08 40.62 2.95
N ALA A 454 7.68 40.72 1.68
CA ALA A 454 6.30 40.92 1.27
C ALA A 454 5.69 39.61 0.74
N ASN A 455 4.37 39.46 0.87
CA ASN A 455 3.66 38.35 0.23
C ASN A 455 3.97 38.32 -1.27
N ASN A 456 4.38 37.17 -1.80
CA ASN A 456 4.76 37.01 -3.19
C ASN A 456 3.58 36.97 -4.18
N GLY A 457 2.34 36.90 -3.68
CA GLY A 457 1.12 36.87 -4.48
C GLY A 457 0.98 35.63 -5.37
N GLN A 458 1.81 34.61 -5.16
CA GLN A 458 1.83 33.41 -6.00
C GLN A 458 0.62 32.51 -5.73
N THR A 459 0.52 31.44 -6.52
CA THR A 459 -0.58 30.47 -6.51
C THR A 459 -1.01 30.09 -5.09
N VAL A 460 -2.31 30.19 -4.83
CA VAL A 460 -2.94 29.61 -3.66
C VAL A 460 -3.13 28.12 -3.94
N TRP A 461 -2.47 27.28 -3.15
CA TRP A 461 -2.58 25.82 -3.20
C TRP A 461 -3.41 25.33 -2.02
N SER A 462 -4.22 24.27 -2.21
CA SER A 462 -5.12 23.81 -1.14
C SER A 462 -4.35 23.37 0.11
N TYR A 463 -3.18 22.76 -0.02
CA TYR A 463 -2.39 22.30 1.13
C TYR A 463 -1.85 23.43 2.02
N ASN A 464 -1.47 24.58 1.45
CA ASN A 464 -1.05 25.75 2.23
C ASN A 464 -2.22 26.28 3.07
N GLN A 465 -3.42 26.32 2.47
CA GLN A 465 -4.65 26.64 3.17
C GLN A 465 -4.93 25.62 4.28
N GLY A 466 -4.80 24.33 3.97
CA GLY A 466 -4.97 23.23 4.91
C GLY A 466 -4.01 23.33 6.10
N LEU A 467 -2.73 23.60 5.86
CA LEU A 467 -1.71 23.72 6.89
C LEU A 467 -2.00 24.87 7.84
N ALA A 468 -2.50 26.00 7.35
CA ALA A 468 -2.94 27.11 8.21
C ALA A 468 -4.15 26.71 9.09
N ILE A 469 -5.13 25.99 8.52
CA ILE A 469 -6.27 25.44 9.26
C ILE A 469 -5.81 24.44 10.33
N GLY A 470 -4.91 23.53 9.96
CA GLY A 470 -4.37 22.50 10.84
C GLY A 470 -3.50 23.05 11.96
N ALA A 471 -2.69 24.07 11.69
CA ALA A 471 -1.88 24.77 12.68
C ALA A 471 -2.76 25.48 13.73
N ALA A 472 -3.76 26.23 13.28
CA ALA A 472 -4.72 26.90 14.15
C ALA A 472 -5.53 25.89 15.00
N THR A 473 -5.96 24.79 14.39
CA THR A 473 -6.71 23.74 15.11
C THR A 473 -5.86 23.06 16.18
N GLU A 474 -4.59 22.79 15.91
CA GLU A 474 -3.69 22.17 16.89
C GLU A 474 -3.33 23.15 18.04
N LEU A 475 -3.22 24.44 17.74
CA LEU A 475 -3.08 25.49 18.77
C LEU A 475 -4.31 25.65 19.65
N TYR A 476 -5.52 25.51 19.08
CA TYR A 476 -6.73 25.44 19.87
C TYR A 476 -6.69 24.26 20.85
N ARG A 477 -6.29 23.07 20.40
CA ARG A 477 -6.11 21.89 21.27
C ARG A 477 -5.08 22.14 22.37
N ALA A 478 -4.00 22.84 22.04
CA ALA A 478 -2.91 23.14 22.97
C ALA A 478 -3.23 24.18 24.04
N THR A 479 -4.14 25.12 23.75
CA THR A 479 -4.36 26.28 24.61
C THR A 479 -5.78 26.41 25.15
N GLY A 480 -6.76 25.75 24.53
CA GLY A 480 -8.18 25.99 24.76
C GLY A 480 -8.68 27.35 24.26
N THR A 481 -7.86 28.14 23.55
CA THR A 481 -8.21 29.51 23.15
C THR A 481 -9.09 29.50 21.90
N ALA A 482 -10.37 29.86 22.05
CA ALA A 482 -11.38 29.78 20.99
C ALA A 482 -11.03 30.54 19.70
N THR A 483 -10.28 31.65 19.80
CA THR A 483 -9.90 32.47 18.64
C THR A 483 -9.07 31.70 17.60
N TYR A 484 -8.28 30.71 18.01
CA TYR A 484 -7.57 29.84 17.07
C TYR A 484 -8.54 28.97 16.27
N LEU A 485 -9.53 28.38 16.92
CA LEU A 485 -10.54 27.56 16.24
C LEU A 485 -11.42 28.41 15.31
N ASP A 486 -11.82 29.60 15.75
CA ASP A 486 -12.57 30.54 14.90
C ASP A 486 -11.76 30.95 13.67
N ARG A 487 -10.43 31.12 13.83
CA ARG A 487 -9.54 31.40 12.71
C ARG A 487 -9.42 30.20 11.76
N ALA A 488 -9.29 28.98 12.28
CA ALA A 488 -9.30 27.76 11.46
C ALA A 488 -10.59 27.65 10.63
N ARG A 489 -11.73 27.92 11.25
CA ARG A 489 -13.05 27.91 10.60
C ARG A 489 -13.18 29.01 9.55
N SER A 490 -12.74 30.23 9.85
CA SER A 490 -12.71 31.33 8.89
C SER A 490 -11.86 30.99 7.66
N LEU A 491 -10.67 30.42 7.86
CA LEU A 491 -9.79 29.97 6.77
C LEU A 491 -10.45 28.87 5.93
N GLY A 492 -11.14 27.92 6.55
CA GLY A 492 -11.94 26.92 5.85
C GLY A 492 -13.02 27.58 4.98
N THR A 493 -13.85 28.44 5.56
CA THR A 493 -14.92 29.16 4.82
C THR A 493 -14.37 29.97 3.65
N SER A 494 -13.25 30.70 3.83
CA SER A 494 -12.58 31.42 2.75
C SER A 494 -12.16 30.48 1.61
N ALA A 495 -11.60 29.31 1.93
CA ALA A 495 -11.20 28.33 0.93
C ALA A 495 -12.39 27.82 0.11
N LEU A 496 -13.50 27.50 0.78
CA LEU A 496 -14.73 27.00 0.14
C LEU A 496 -15.40 28.05 -0.76
N ALA A 497 -15.19 29.34 -0.48
CA ALA A 497 -15.71 30.45 -1.27
C ALA A 497 -14.72 30.95 -2.37
N SER A 498 -13.62 30.23 -2.59
CA SER A 498 -12.54 30.64 -3.48
C SER A 498 -12.45 29.80 -4.76
N PRO A 499 -11.56 30.16 -5.71
CA PRO A 499 -11.29 29.34 -6.90
C PRO A 499 -10.75 27.92 -6.63
N LEU A 500 -10.41 27.58 -5.38
CA LEU A 500 -10.08 26.21 -4.96
C LEU A 500 -11.30 25.27 -5.04
N VAL A 501 -12.52 25.80 -5.10
CA VAL A 501 -13.74 25.01 -5.28
C VAL A 501 -14.40 25.39 -6.61
N ARG A 502 -14.56 24.41 -7.49
CA ARG A 502 -15.22 24.58 -8.80
C ARG A 502 -16.37 23.61 -8.91
N SER A 503 -17.57 24.14 -9.17
CA SER A 503 -18.80 23.33 -9.24
C SER A 503 -18.99 22.43 -8.01
N GLY A 504 -18.62 22.92 -6.82
CA GLY A 504 -18.71 22.18 -5.57
C GLY A 504 -17.58 21.16 -5.31
N VAL A 505 -16.61 21.02 -6.21
CA VAL A 505 -15.49 20.06 -6.08
C VAL A 505 -14.16 20.79 -5.86
N LEU A 506 -13.37 20.31 -4.90
CA LEU A 506 -12.02 20.80 -4.61
C LEU A 506 -11.11 20.55 -5.82
N THR A 507 -10.50 21.63 -6.31
CA THR A 507 -9.81 21.68 -7.60
C THR A 507 -8.54 22.51 -7.47
N GLU A 508 -7.39 21.93 -7.81
CA GLU A 508 -6.15 22.68 -7.89
C GLU A 508 -6.08 23.52 -9.17
N SER A 509 -5.24 24.55 -9.18
CA SER A 509 -4.98 25.33 -10.39
C SER A 509 -4.40 24.49 -11.55
N CYS A 510 -3.77 23.35 -11.25
CA CYS A 510 -3.26 22.39 -12.22
C CYS A 510 -4.29 21.31 -12.65
N ASP A 511 -5.46 21.25 -12.01
CA ASP A 511 -6.53 20.28 -12.32
C ASP A 511 -7.45 20.74 -13.48
N VAL A 512 -7.24 21.93 -14.03
CA VAL A 512 -8.15 22.55 -15.01
C VAL A 512 -7.64 22.47 -16.45
N GLY A 513 -8.55 22.35 -17.41
CA GLY A 513 -8.23 22.34 -18.84
C GLY A 513 -7.34 21.15 -19.23
N SER A 514 -6.29 21.42 -20.00
CA SER A 514 -5.27 20.45 -20.41
C SER A 514 -4.06 20.39 -19.47
N SER A 515 -4.05 21.17 -18.38
CA SER A 515 -2.97 21.16 -17.39
C SER A 515 -2.89 19.83 -16.65
N SER A 516 -1.70 19.54 -16.12
CA SER A 516 -1.46 18.40 -15.24
C SER A 516 -0.71 18.85 -14.00
N CYS A 517 -1.07 18.27 -12.86
CA CYS A 517 -0.35 18.48 -11.62
C CYS A 517 0.98 17.72 -11.64
N ASP A 518 2.02 18.35 -11.10
CA ASP A 518 3.29 17.68 -10.85
C ASP A 518 3.13 16.64 -9.72
N ASP A 519 4.21 15.95 -9.39
CA ASP A 519 4.20 14.92 -8.35
C ASP A 519 3.82 15.46 -6.96
N ASN A 520 4.12 16.73 -6.67
CA ASN A 520 3.81 17.35 -5.39
C ASN A 520 2.32 17.67 -5.28
N ALA A 521 1.78 18.40 -6.28
CA ALA A 521 0.44 18.95 -6.25
C ALA A 521 -0.67 17.88 -6.23
N LYS A 522 -0.36 16.65 -6.66
CA LYS A 522 -1.28 15.50 -6.60
C LYS A 522 -1.79 15.18 -5.20
N GLN A 523 -1.03 15.49 -4.13
CA GLN A 523 -1.43 15.20 -2.74
C GLN A 523 -2.09 16.36 -2.01
N PHE A 524 -2.02 17.58 -2.55
CA PHE A 524 -2.38 18.79 -1.80
C PHE A 524 -3.82 18.77 -1.29
N LYS A 525 -4.76 18.32 -2.13
CA LYS A 525 -6.17 18.22 -1.78
C LYS A 525 -6.42 17.29 -0.60
N GLY A 526 -5.78 16.12 -0.54
CA GLY A 526 -5.91 15.19 0.59
C GLY A 526 -5.44 15.80 1.90
N ILE A 527 -4.35 16.56 1.87
CA ILE A 527 -3.84 17.30 3.04
C ILE A 527 -4.87 18.32 3.52
N PHE A 528 -5.43 19.11 2.59
CA PHE A 528 -6.48 20.07 2.90
C PHE A 528 -7.71 19.41 3.51
N MET A 529 -8.19 18.31 2.94
CA MET A 529 -9.37 17.58 3.44
C MET A 529 -9.17 17.07 4.87
N GLY A 530 -7.99 16.52 5.16
CA GLY A 530 -7.58 16.10 6.51
C GLY A 530 -7.73 17.22 7.53
N TYR A 531 -7.13 18.38 7.27
CA TYR A 531 -7.15 19.51 8.20
C TYR A 531 -8.50 20.23 8.25
N LEU A 532 -9.25 20.29 7.15
CA LEU A 532 -10.60 20.83 7.15
C LEU A 532 -11.54 20.02 8.06
N ALA A 533 -11.37 18.70 8.09
CA ALA A 533 -12.15 17.82 8.97
C ALA A 533 -11.92 18.12 10.46
N GLU A 534 -10.69 18.51 10.83
CA GLU A 534 -10.34 18.87 12.20
C GLU A 534 -10.97 20.20 12.65
N ALA A 535 -11.20 21.15 11.72
CA ALA A 535 -11.73 22.47 12.03
C ALA A 535 -13.21 22.49 12.47
N GLY A 536 -13.96 21.42 12.16
CA GLY A 536 -15.27 21.16 12.76
C GLY A 536 -16.35 20.65 11.81
N ALA A 537 -17.48 20.26 12.42
CA ALA A 537 -18.60 19.60 11.75
C ALA A 537 -19.30 20.44 10.67
N GLN A 538 -19.18 21.78 10.70
CA GLN A 538 -19.79 22.66 9.69
C GLN A 538 -19.31 22.36 8.25
N PHE A 539 -18.15 21.72 8.09
CA PHE A 539 -17.62 21.33 6.79
C PHE A 539 -18.03 19.91 6.35
N GLN A 540 -18.82 19.18 7.15
CA GLN A 540 -19.20 17.79 6.87
C GLN A 540 -19.89 17.62 5.52
N SER A 541 -20.86 18.48 5.17
CA SER A 541 -21.56 18.38 3.89
C SER A 541 -20.61 18.54 2.70
N PHE A 542 -19.67 19.48 2.77
CA PHE A 542 -18.65 19.65 1.73
C PHE A 542 -17.75 18.42 1.62
N ARG A 543 -17.29 17.86 2.75
CA ARG A 543 -16.44 16.66 2.76
C ARG A 543 -17.17 15.43 2.20
N ALA A 544 -18.44 15.24 2.53
CA ALA A 544 -19.27 14.18 1.97
C ALA A 544 -19.43 14.30 0.44
N VAL A 545 -19.58 15.52 -0.08
CA VAL A 545 -19.59 15.78 -1.53
C VAL A 545 -18.26 15.37 -2.15
N GLN A 546 -17.12 15.73 -1.54
CA GLN A 546 -15.81 15.35 -2.07
C GLN A 546 -15.63 13.82 -2.07
N ALA A 547 -15.93 13.14 -0.97
CA ALA A 547 -15.80 11.69 -0.88
C ALA A 547 -16.70 10.94 -1.88
N ASN A 548 -17.91 11.43 -2.13
CA ASN A 548 -18.78 10.89 -3.16
C ASN A 548 -18.25 11.13 -4.57
N SER A 549 -17.70 12.32 -4.83
CA SER A 549 -17.08 12.67 -6.12
C SER A 549 -15.88 11.76 -6.41
N VAL A 550 -14.96 11.63 -5.46
CA VAL A 550 -13.79 10.75 -5.51
C VAL A 550 -14.22 9.30 -5.76
N TRP A 551 -15.24 8.80 -5.04
CA TRP A 551 -15.75 7.45 -5.25
C TRP A 551 -16.34 7.26 -6.65
N GLY A 552 -17.02 8.28 -7.18
CA GLY A 552 -17.69 8.25 -8.48
C GLY A 552 -16.74 8.20 -9.68
N VAL A 553 -15.50 8.73 -9.56
CA VAL A 553 -14.55 8.84 -10.68
C VAL A 553 -13.46 7.75 -10.70
N ARG A 554 -13.44 6.86 -9.71
CA ARG A 554 -12.50 5.74 -9.60
C ARG A 554 -12.63 4.78 -10.78
N ASP A 555 -11.55 4.08 -11.11
CA ASP A 555 -11.61 2.95 -12.05
C ASP A 555 -12.00 1.63 -11.37
N SER A 556 -12.10 0.53 -12.14
CA SER A 556 -12.49 -0.77 -11.60
C SER A 556 -11.48 -1.37 -10.61
N LEU A 557 -10.26 -0.83 -10.54
CA LEU A 557 -9.24 -1.22 -9.57
C LEU A 557 -9.18 -0.26 -8.36
N ASN A 558 -10.20 0.60 -8.22
CA ASN A 558 -10.35 1.64 -7.19
C ASN A 558 -9.26 2.72 -7.21
N ARG A 559 -8.60 2.91 -8.37
CA ARG A 559 -7.61 3.97 -8.54
C ARG A 559 -8.30 5.29 -8.85
N VAL A 560 -7.81 6.36 -8.27
CA VAL A 560 -8.36 7.72 -8.46
C VAL A 560 -7.25 8.68 -8.90
N GLY A 561 -7.52 9.43 -9.96
CA GLY A 561 -6.63 10.49 -10.46
C GLY A 561 -6.76 11.80 -9.71
N SER A 562 -5.99 12.82 -10.13
CA SER A 562 -5.98 14.12 -9.45
C SER A 562 -7.33 14.85 -9.58
N ARG A 563 -8.03 14.70 -10.70
CA ARG A 563 -9.31 15.37 -10.94
C ARG A 563 -10.43 14.59 -10.25
N TRP A 564 -11.09 15.23 -9.28
CA TRP A 564 -12.16 14.58 -8.51
C TRP A 564 -13.54 14.72 -9.16
N ALA A 565 -13.69 15.60 -10.16
CA ALA A 565 -14.92 15.79 -10.92
C ALA A 565 -14.98 14.93 -12.21
N SER A 566 -13.86 14.35 -12.63
CA SER A 566 -13.79 13.50 -13.82
C SER A 566 -12.59 12.56 -13.76
N SER A 567 -12.68 11.41 -14.44
CA SER A 567 -11.57 10.47 -14.49
C SER A 567 -10.32 11.11 -15.12
N SER A 568 -9.16 10.82 -14.53
CA SER A 568 -7.85 11.34 -14.93
C SER A 568 -6.77 10.32 -14.59
N PRO A 569 -5.54 10.42 -15.14
CA PRO A 569 -4.44 9.54 -14.78
C PRO A 569 -4.20 9.51 -13.27
N SER A 570 -3.94 8.32 -12.74
CA SER A 570 -3.74 8.06 -11.32
C SER A 570 -2.35 7.52 -11.03
N ASP A 571 -1.81 7.89 -9.88
CA ASP A 571 -0.66 7.24 -9.26
C ASP A 571 -0.89 7.12 -7.73
N TRP A 572 0.12 6.65 -7.00
CA TRP A 572 -0.02 6.47 -5.55
C TRP A 572 -0.21 7.79 -4.79
N ARG A 573 0.21 8.95 -5.34
CA ARG A 573 0.05 10.27 -4.72
C ARG A 573 -1.40 10.72 -4.84
N THR A 574 -1.99 10.61 -6.03
CA THR A 574 -3.42 10.89 -6.21
C THR A 574 -4.27 9.94 -5.38
N GLN A 575 -3.83 8.68 -5.25
CA GLN A 575 -4.50 7.68 -4.42
C GLN A 575 -4.45 8.01 -2.92
N ALA A 576 -3.30 8.44 -2.38
CA ALA A 576 -3.20 8.91 -1.00
C ALA A 576 -4.14 10.11 -0.75
N SER A 577 -4.18 11.04 -1.70
CA SER A 577 -5.06 12.22 -1.68
C SER A 577 -6.54 11.81 -1.61
N ALA A 578 -6.95 10.86 -2.46
CA ALA A 578 -8.29 10.31 -2.51
C ALA A 578 -8.68 9.54 -1.23
N LEU A 579 -7.78 8.73 -0.69
CA LEU A 579 -8.01 8.01 0.57
C LEU A 579 -8.22 8.98 1.73
N SER A 580 -7.38 10.02 1.89
CA SER A 580 -7.57 11.05 2.91
C SER A 580 -8.94 11.74 2.79
N CYS A 581 -9.38 12.02 1.57
CA CYS A 581 -10.71 12.57 1.30
C CYS A 581 -11.83 11.63 1.76
N VAL A 582 -11.78 10.34 1.41
CA VAL A 582 -12.80 9.36 1.82
C VAL A 582 -12.80 9.08 3.31
N LEU A 583 -11.64 9.12 3.98
CA LEU A 583 -11.54 8.98 5.44
C LEU A 583 -12.18 10.14 6.21
N THR A 584 -12.36 11.28 5.54
CA THR A 584 -12.88 12.50 6.14
C THR A 584 -14.23 12.93 5.59
N GLY A 585 -14.80 12.29 4.58
CA GLY A 585 -16.18 12.55 4.11
C GLY A 585 -17.18 11.63 4.76
#